data_AF-A0AAD3M689-F1
#
_entry.id   AF-A0AAD3M689-F1
#
_cell.length_a   1.000
_cell.length_b   1.000
_cell.length_c   1.000
_cell.angle_alpha   90.00
_cell.angle_beta   90.00
_cell.angle_gamma   90.00
#
_symmetry.space_group_name_H-M   'P 1'
#
loop_
_entity.id
_entity.type
_entity.pdbx_description
1 polymer ?
#
loop_
_entity_poly.entity_id
_entity_poly.type
_entity_poly.pdbx_seq_one_letter_code
_entity_poly.pdbx_strand_id
1 'polypeptide(L)'
;PTIADILNLGWWATAAAWSILQQILVSITFPSFMDAAEMDDELSDARLKEVCITRQTQYYFMNDNLSFRGTIDCNNCSRLYHAEKLPETNLVFIITDAKLTCLSCDATLMKQEEEQSEGPDPCELAQRPRHRKGPTDCFDNNEHEEDADCGGASSLSPSLWLMVALQLVLLWVLTGSRNHGVSS
;
A
#
# COMPACT_ATOMS: atom_id res chain seq x y z
N PRO A 1 21.60 44.31 34.53
CA PRO A 1 21.53 45.50 33.64
C PRO A 1 21.56 46.73 34.55
N THR A 2 22.27 47.78 34.16
CA THR A 2 22.14 49.07 34.86
C THR A 2 20.84 49.76 34.41
N ILE A 3 20.34 50.72 35.17
CA ILE A 3 19.06 51.41 34.88
C ILE A 3 19.07 52.05 33.48
N ALA A 4 20.25 52.45 32.99
CA ALA A 4 20.44 52.99 31.64
C ALA A 4 20.26 51.95 30.52
N ASP A 5 20.55 50.66 30.78
CA ASP A 5 20.39 49.58 29.81
C ASP A 5 18.91 49.20 29.61
N ILE A 6 18.09 49.37 30.65
CA ILE A 6 16.65 49.05 30.64
C ILE A 6 15.86 50.07 29.80
N LEU A 7 16.36 51.29 29.65
CA LEU A 7 15.73 52.34 28.83
C LEU A 7 16.18 52.31 27.36
N ASN A 8 17.13 51.45 27.00
CA ASN A 8 17.67 51.37 25.66
C ASN A 8 16.86 50.40 24.79
N LEU A 9 16.12 50.94 23.82
CA LEU A 9 15.28 50.18 22.89
C LEU A 9 16.08 49.13 22.09
N GLY A 10 17.38 49.38 21.85
CA GLY A 10 18.28 48.44 21.16
C GLY A 10 18.60 47.20 21.99
N TRP A 11 18.58 47.29 23.32
CA TRP A 11 18.78 46.14 24.21
C TRP A 11 17.55 45.22 24.21
N TRP A 12 16.35 45.78 24.20
CA TRP A 12 15.11 45.01 24.07
C TRP A 12 14.96 44.33 22.71
N ALA A 13 15.33 45.03 21.62
CA ALA A 13 15.28 44.48 20.27
C ALA A 13 16.23 43.28 20.11
N THR A 14 17.45 43.40 20.64
CA THR A 14 18.43 42.31 20.59
C THR A 14 18.03 41.13 21.47
N ALA A 15 17.53 41.37 22.69
CA ALA A 15 17.01 40.31 23.56
C ALA A 15 15.82 39.56 22.93
N ALA A 16 14.90 40.27 22.28
CA ALA A 16 13.77 39.68 21.58
C ALA A 16 14.22 38.83 20.38
N ALA A 17 15.16 39.33 19.58
CA ALA A 17 15.71 38.60 18.43
C ALA A 17 16.41 37.30 18.85
N TRP A 18 17.21 37.34 19.93
CA TRP A 18 17.86 36.13 20.47
C TRP A 18 16.84 35.11 21.01
N SER A 19 15.78 35.57 21.66
CA SER A 19 14.71 34.69 22.15
C SER A 19 13.97 33.97 21.01
N ILE A 20 13.67 34.69 19.92
CA ILE A 20 13.00 34.12 18.74
C ILE A 20 13.92 33.11 18.04
N LEU A 21 15.20 33.46 17.88
CA LEU A 21 16.20 32.55 17.30
C LEU A 21 16.31 31.25 18.12
N GLN A 22 16.32 31.35 19.44
CA GLN A 22 16.40 30.19 20.33
C GLN A 22 15.14 29.32 20.27
N GLN A 23 13.95 29.91 20.14
CA GLN A 23 12.70 29.17 19.93
C GLN A 23 12.69 28.44 18.59
N ILE A 24 13.13 29.07 17.51
CA ILE A 24 13.24 28.44 16.19
C ILE A 24 14.23 27.28 16.23
N LEU A 25 15.39 27.47 16.86
CA LEU A 25 16.41 26.41 16.98
C LEU A 25 15.88 25.21 17.78
N VAL A 26 15.18 25.43 18.90
CA VAL A 26 14.57 24.35 19.69
C VAL A 26 13.50 23.59 18.87
N SER A 27 12.66 24.31 18.12
CA SER A 27 11.66 23.69 17.24
C SER A 27 12.29 22.88 16.09
N ILE A 28 13.46 23.28 15.60
CA ILE A 28 14.20 22.54 14.55
C ILE A 28 14.97 21.35 15.14
N THR A 29 15.54 21.48 16.34
CA THR A 29 16.36 20.42 16.95
C THR A 29 15.53 19.31 17.62
N PHE A 30 14.27 19.59 17.98
CA PHE A 30 13.34 18.61 18.54
C PHE A 30 12.07 18.48 17.69
N PRO A 31 12.17 18.05 16.41
CA PRO A 31 10.99 17.85 15.56
C PRO A 31 10.14 16.64 16.02
N SER A 32 10.67 15.80 16.91
CA SER A 32 10.18 14.47 17.26
C SER A 32 9.23 14.38 18.47
N PHE A 33 8.61 15.48 18.93
CA PHE A 33 7.48 15.33 19.88
C PHE A 33 6.27 14.64 19.23
N MET A 34 6.18 14.67 17.90
CA MET A 34 5.28 13.86 17.10
C MET A 34 6.06 12.75 16.40
N ASP A 35 6.69 11.88 17.20
CA ASP A 35 7.27 10.64 16.69
C ASP A 35 6.10 9.74 16.25
N ALA A 36 5.84 9.69 14.94
CA ALA A 36 4.96 8.68 14.38
C ALA A 36 5.66 7.34 14.55
N ALA A 37 5.10 6.48 15.41
CA ALA A 37 5.67 5.17 15.73
C ALA A 37 6.16 4.45 14.47
N GLU A 38 7.47 4.20 14.40
CA GLU A 38 8.06 3.32 13.40
C GLU A 38 7.42 1.94 13.58
N MET A 39 6.68 1.50 12.56
CA MET A 39 6.15 0.15 12.52
C MET A 39 7.32 -0.80 12.31
N ASP A 40 7.60 -1.66 13.28
CA ASP A 40 8.64 -2.70 13.18
C ASP A 40 8.52 -3.45 11.84
N ASP A 41 9.50 -3.22 10.96
CA ASP A 41 9.67 -3.86 9.66
C ASP A 41 10.25 -5.27 9.84
N GLU A 42 9.55 -6.15 10.56
CA GLU A 42 9.61 -7.57 10.21
C GLU A 42 8.86 -7.70 8.88
N LEU A 43 9.59 -7.42 7.80
CA LEU A 43 9.18 -7.56 6.41
C LEU A 43 8.79 -9.02 6.16
N SER A 44 7.55 -9.36 6.50
CA SER A 44 6.98 -10.68 6.27
C SER A 44 7.24 -11.10 4.82
N ASP A 45 7.52 -12.38 4.59
CA ASP A 45 7.75 -12.98 3.25
C ASP A 45 6.61 -12.65 2.24
N ALA A 46 5.46 -12.17 2.74
CA ALA A 46 4.35 -11.63 1.98
C ALA A 46 4.60 -10.26 1.31
N ARG A 47 5.57 -9.46 1.77
CA ARG A 47 6.00 -8.21 1.13
C ARG A 47 7.10 -8.41 0.07
N LEU A 48 7.76 -9.58 0.05
CA LEU A 48 8.79 -9.90 -0.94
C LEU A 48 8.24 -10.48 -2.25
N LYS A 49 6.98 -10.89 -2.26
CA LYS A 49 6.30 -11.47 -3.43
C LYS A 49 5.23 -10.50 -3.92
N GLU A 50 5.28 -10.22 -5.22
CA GLU A 50 4.24 -9.42 -5.87
C GLU A 50 2.98 -10.26 -6.09
N VAL A 51 1.80 -9.67 -5.86
CA VAL A 51 0.52 -10.31 -6.15
C VAL A 51 0.32 -10.32 -7.66
N CYS A 52 0.16 -11.51 -8.24
CA CYS A 52 -0.06 -11.67 -9.67
C CYS A 52 -1.30 -12.53 -9.96
N ILE A 53 -1.79 -12.43 -11.20
CA ILE A 53 -2.88 -13.27 -11.70
C ILE A 53 -2.28 -14.60 -12.16
N THR A 54 -2.89 -15.70 -11.73
CA THR A 54 -2.55 -17.05 -12.18
C THR A 54 -3.70 -17.68 -12.96
N ARG A 55 -3.36 -18.41 -14.01
CA ARG A 55 -4.28 -19.24 -14.78
C ARG A 55 -4.20 -20.67 -14.26
N GLN A 56 -5.35 -21.20 -13.88
CA GLN A 56 -5.50 -22.57 -13.39
C GLN A 56 -6.27 -23.41 -14.41
N THR A 57 -5.77 -24.62 -14.71
CA THR A 57 -6.45 -25.58 -15.59
C THR A 57 -6.91 -26.79 -14.80
N GLN A 58 -8.19 -27.14 -14.91
CA GLN A 58 -8.78 -28.32 -14.25
C GLN A 58 -9.40 -29.24 -15.30
N TYR A 59 -9.20 -30.54 -15.12
CA TYR A 59 -9.77 -31.58 -15.99
C TYR A 59 -10.87 -32.34 -15.25
N TYR A 60 -12.00 -32.55 -15.92
CA TYR A 60 -13.13 -33.29 -15.40
C TYR A 60 -13.84 -34.05 -16.53
N PHE A 61 -14.65 -35.03 -16.18
CA PHE A 61 -15.45 -35.77 -17.16
C PHE A 61 -16.65 -34.91 -17.59
N MET A 62 -16.72 -34.54 -18.87
CA MET A 62 -17.88 -33.81 -19.39
C MET A 62 -19.09 -34.71 -19.68
N ASN A 63 -18.85 -35.94 -20.15
CA ASN A 63 -19.88 -36.85 -20.59
C ASN A 63 -19.98 -38.07 -19.68
N ASP A 64 -21.18 -38.65 -19.57
CA ASP A 64 -21.45 -39.86 -18.77
C ASP A 64 -21.20 -41.18 -19.51
N ASN A 65 -20.73 -41.11 -20.76
CA ASN A 65 -20.39 -42.31 -21.53
C ASN A 65 -19.36 -43.17 -20.76
N LEU A 66 -19.61 -44.47 -20.72
CA LEU A 66 -18.77 -45.44 -20.00
C LEU A 66 -17.56 -45.87 -20.82
N SER A 67 -17.72 -46.01 -22.14
CA SER A 67 -16.69 -46.52 -23.04
C SER A 67 -16.34 -45.50 -24.11
N PHE A 68 -15.04 -45.33 -24.34
CA PHE A 68 -14.47 -44.49 -25.37
C PHE A 68 -13.47 -45.32 -26.17
N ARG A 69 -13.47 -45.13 -27.49
CA ARG A 69 -12.50 -45.76 -28.39
C ARG A 69 -12.18 -44.80 -29.51
N GLY A 70 -10.93 -44.78 -29.93
CA GLY A 70 -10.52 -43.95 -31.04
C GLY A 70 -9.12 -44.30 -31.51
N THR A 71 -8.72 -43.61 -32.58
CA THR A 71 -7.38 -43.69 -33.16
C THR A 71 -6.75 -42.31 -33.10
N ILE A 72 -5.51 -42.23 -32.63
CA ILE A 72 -4.69 -41.02 -32.65
C ILE A 72 -3.76 -41.12 -33.86
N ASP A 73 -3.98 -40.27 -34.85
CA ASP A 73 -3.20 -40.24 -36.08
C ASP A 73 -2.04 -39.22 -35.96
N CYS A 74 -0.81 -39.70 -36.12
CA CYS A 74 0.42 -38.92 -36.03
C CYS A 74 1.17 -38.94 -37.37
N ASN A 75 0.54 -38.36 -38.40
CA ASN A 75 0.98 -38.28 -39.80
C ASN A 75 1.33 -39.65 -40.45
N ASN A 76 2.45 -40.24 -40.05
CA ASN A 76 3.03 -41.46 -40.64
C ASN A 76 2.70 -42.74 -39.86
N CYS A 77 2.06 -42.62 -38.70
CA CYS A 77 1.63 -43.75 -37.90
C CYS A 77 0.37 -43.40 -37.12
N SER A 78 -0.39 -44.42 -36.77
CA SER A 78 -1.64 -44.31 -36.01
C SER A 78 -1.53 -45.17 -34.76
N ARG A 79 -2.15 -44.74 -33.65
CA ARG A 79 -2.29 -45.55 -32.44
C ARG A 79 -3.75 -45.71 -32.05
N LEU A 80 -4.17 -46.93 -31.78
CA LEU A 80 -5.48 -47.18 -31.22
C LEU A 80 -5.44 -46.97 -29.70
N TYR A 81 -6.51 -46.41 -29.16
CA TYR A 81 -6.79 -46.42 -27.73
C TYR A 81 -8.20 -46.92 -27.45
N HIS A 82 -8.35 -47.54 -26.29
CA HIS A 82 -9.61 -47.91 -25.70
C HIS A 82 -9.61 -47.48 -24.24
N ALA A 83 -10.64 -46.79 -23.81
CA ALA A 83 -10.78 -46.30 -22.45
C ALA A 83 -12.16 -46.65 -21.89
N GLU A 84 -12.20 -47.13 -20.66
CA GLU A 84 -13.42 -47.53 -19.99
C GLU A 84 -13.43 -47.00 -18.55
N LYS A 85 -14.55 -46.38 -18.16
CA LYS A 85 -14.77 -45.90 -16.80
C LYS A 85 -15.07 -47.09 -15.88
N LEU A 86 -14.39 -47.14 -14.74
CA LEU A 86 -14.67 -48.19 -13.75
C LEU A 86 -15.97 -47.83 -12.99
N PRO A 87 -16.91 -48.79 -12.85
CA PRO A 87 -18.19 -48.53 -12.20
C PRO A 87 -17.98 -48.08 -10.75
N GLU A 88 -18.83 -47.17 -10.28
CA GLU A 88 -18.84 -46.66 -8.90
C GLU A 88 -17.54 -45.95 -8.47
N THR A 89 -16.71 -45.49 -9.43
CA THR A 89 -15.49 -44.73 -9.14
C THR A 89 -15.30 -43.55 -10.11
N ASN A 90 -14.35 -42.68 -9.81
CA ASN A 90 -13.86 -41.64 -10.73
C ASN A 90 -12.67 -42.10 -11.59
N LEU A 91 -12.35 -43.40 -11.58
CA LEU A 91 -11.20 -43.95 -12.29
C LEU A 91 -11.56 -44.31 -13.74
N VAL A 92 -10.58 -44.14 -14.63
CA VAL A 92 -10.67 -44.58 -16.03
C VAL A 92 -9.50 -45.49 -16.32
N PHE A 93 -9.81 -46.66 -16.87
CA PHE A 93 -8.80 -47.59 -17.36
C PHE A 93 -8.58 -47.35 -18.84
N ILE A 94 -7.33 -47.09 -19.23
CA ILE A 94 -6.96 -46.75 -20.61
C ILE A 94 -5.93 -47.76 -21.10
N ILE A 95 -6.21 -48.37 -22.25
CA ILE A 95 -5.31 -49.26 -22.98
C ILE A 95 -4.97 -48.58 -24.30
N THR A 96 -3.67 -48.50 -24.62
CA THR A 96 -3.20 -47.92 -25.87
C THR A 96 -2.13 -48.80 -26.50
N ASP A 97 -1.94 -48.65 -27.81
CA ASP A 97 -0.74 -49.17 -28.45
C ASP A 97 0.53 -48.60 -27.79
N ALA A 98 1.60 -49.40 -27.77
CA ALA A 98 2.85 -49.01 -27.13
C ALA A 98 3.46 -47.75 -27.75
N LYS A 99 4.04 -46.87 -26.94
CA LYS A 99 4.63 -45.62 -27.47
C LYS A 99 5.74 -45.88 -28.51
N LEU A 100 6.49 -46.97 -28.37
CA LEU A 100 7.57 -47.31 -29.30
C LEU A 100 7.09 -47.62 -30.74
N THR A 101 5.81 -47.90 -30.96
CA THR A 101 5.28 -48.18 -32.31
C THR A 101 5.14 -46.93 -33.19
N CYS A 102 5.18 -45.73 -32.59
CA CYS A 102 4.87 -44.47 -33.30
C CYS A 102 5.60 -43.27 -32.68
N LEU A 103 6.91 -43.21 -32.82
CA LEU A 103 7.75 -42.20 -32.15
C LEU A 103 7.60 -40.77 -32.72
N SER A 104 7.02 -40.61 -33.90
CA SER A 104 6.85 -39.32 -34.58
C SER A 104 5.66 -38.49 -34.10
N CYS A 105 4.94 -38.92 -33.06
CA CYS A 105 3.92 -38.10 -32.42
C CYS A 105 4.59 -36.98 -31.61
N ASP A 106 4.64 -35.77 -32.16
CA ASP A 106 4.94 -34.59 -31.37
C ASP A 106 3.66 -34.18 -30.63
N ALA A 107 3.68 -34.31 -29.31
CA ALA A 107 2.58 -33.91 -28.45
C ALA A 107 3.02 -32.68 -27.66
N THR A 108 2.22 -31.62 -27.71
CA THR A 108 2.40 -30.49 -26.80
C THR A 108 2.27 -30.99 -25.36
N LEU A 109 3.25 -30.64 -24.53
CA LEU A 109 3.23 -31.02 -23.12
C LEU A 109 2.05 -30.32 -22.46
N MET A 110 1.03 -31.07 -22.09
CA MET A 110 -0.06 -30.57 -21.28
C MET A 110 0.39 -30.52 -19.83
N LYS A 111 0.46 -29.31 -19.26
CA LYS A 111 0.77 -29.08 -17.85
C LYS A 111 -0.49 -28.74 -17.07
N GLN A 112 -0.58 -29.27 -15.86
CA GLN A 112 -1.64 -28.97 -14.91
C GLN A 112 -1.03 -28.28 -13.69
N GLU A 113 -0.60 -27.04 -13.87
CA GLU A 113 0.00 -26.21 -12.81
C GLU A 113 -0.51 -24.77 -12.93
N GLU A 114 -0.37 -24.00 -11.85
CA GLU A 114 -0.66 -22.57 -11.88
C GLU A 114 0.38 -21.86 -12.74
N GLU A 115 -0.07 -21.15 -13.76
CA GLU A 115 0.79 -20.42 -14.68
C GLU A 115 0.48 -18.92 -14.54
N GLN A 116 1.51 -18.08 -14.41
CA GLN A 116 1.31 -16.64 -14.39
C GLN A 116 0.66 -16.17 -15.70
N SER A 117 -0.32 -15.28 -15.60
CA SER A 117 -1.09 -14.78 -16.74
C SER A 117 -1.45 -13.32 -16.54
N GLU A 118 -1.60 -12.57 -17.63
CA GLU A 118 -2.11 -11.18 -17.60
C GLU A 118 -3.64 -11.12 -17.34
N GLY A 119 -4.33 -12.26 -17.29
CA GLY A 119 -5.77 -12.33 -17.13
C GLY A 119 -6.55 -11.98 -18.41
N PRO A 120 -7.89 -11.84 -18.31
CA PRO A 120 -8.72 -11.39 -19.42
C PRO A 120 -8.48 -9.90 -19.74
N ASP A 121 -8.58 -9.52 -21.01
CA ASP A 121 -8.38 -8.13 -21.43
C ASP A 121 -9.40 -7.19 -20.74
N PRO A 122 -8.93 -6.20 -19.94
CA PRO A 122 -9.82 -5.25 -19.30
C PRO A 122 -10.65 -4.43 -20.30
N CYS A 123 -10.15 -4.20 -21.51
CA CYS A 123 -10.84 -3.43 -22.54
C CYS A 123 -12.08 -4.18 -23.06
N GLU A 124 -11.98 -5.50 -23.25
CA GLU A 124 -13.11 -6.35 -23.62
C GLU A 124 -14.13 -6.47 -22.48
N LEU A 125 -13.66 -6.61 -21.24
CA LEU A 125 -14.53 -6.68 -20.06
C LEU A 125 -15.32 -5.39 -19.83
N ALA A 126 -14.71 -4.23 -20.12
CA ALA A 126 -15.36 -2.94 -19.99
C ALA A 126 -16.53 -2.74 -20.97
N GLN A 127 -16.52 -3.42 -22.13
CA GLN A 127 -17.63 -3.37 -23.09
C GLN A 127 -18.88 -4.12 -22.58
N ARG A 128 -18.71 -5.11 -21.70
CA ARG A 128 -19.80 -5.90 -21.11
C ARG A 128 -19.58 -6.06 -19.60
N PRO A 129 -19.71 -4.97 -18.82
CA PRO A 129 -19.44 -5.00 -17.40
C PRO A 129 -20.46 -5.89 -16.67
N ARG A 130 -20.02 -6.54 -15.60
CA ARG A 130 -20.91 -7.29 -14.71
C ARG A 130 -21.91 -6.34 -14.04
N HIS A 131 -23.13 -6.82 -13.81
CA HIS A 131 -24.14 -6.07 -13.09
C HIS A 131 -23.62 -5.66 -11.69
N ARG A 132 -23.77 -4.39 -11.36
CA ARG A 132 -23.51 -3.84 -10.04
C ARG A 132 -24.67 -2.92 -9.66
N LYS A 133 -25.08 -2.95 -8.39
CA LYS A 133 -26.06 -2.02 -7.85
C LYS A 133 -25.31 -0.85 -7.21
N GLY A 134 -25.58 0.36 -7.68
CA GLY A 134 -25.07 1.59 -7.07
C GLY A 134 -25.78 1.93 -5.75
N PRO A 135 -25.24 2.89 -4.99
CA PRO A 135 -25.93 3.44 -3.83
C PRO A 135 -27.24 4.14 -4.27
N THR A 136 -28.26 4.14 -3.38
CA THR A 136 -29.54 4.80 -3.64
C THR A 136 -29.42 6.31 -3.57
N ASP A 137 -28.75 6.80 -2.53
CA ASP A 137 -28.57 8.22 -2.26
C ASP A 137 -27.09 8.56 -2.36
N CYS A 138 -26.79 9.65 -3.07
CA CYS A 138 -25.48 10.26 -3.15
C CYS A 138 -25.63 11.68 -2.59
N PHE A 139 -24.98 11.96 -1.46
CA PHE A 139 -24.97 13.30 -0.87
C PHE A 139 -23.68 13.99 -1.29
N ASP A 140 -23.76 14.85 -2.28
CA ASP A 140 -22.68 15.66 -2.81
C ASP A 140 -23.05 17.15 -2.80
N ASN A 141 -22.02 18.02 -2.89
CA ASN A 141 -22.13 19.46 -3.13
C ASN A 141 -23.21 20.17 -2.27
N ASN A 142 -22.89 20.39 -1.01
CA ASN A 142 -23.78 21.11 -0.12
C ASN A 142 -23.71 22.62 -0.39
N GLU A 143 -24.83 23.34 -0.48
CA GLU A 143 -24.84 24.79 -0.74
C GLU A 143 -24.12 25.61 0.34
N HIS A 144 -24.00 25.04 1.54
CA HIS A 144 -23.29 25.64 2.68
C HIS A 144 -21.88 25.05 2.85
N GLU A 145 -21.36 24.34 1.85
CA GLU A 145 -19.98 23.88 1.82
C GLU A 145 -19.05 25.07 1.52
N GLU A 146 -18.07 25.28 2.39
CA GLU A 146 -17.01 26.26 2.17
C GLU A 146 -15.85 25.57 1.45
N ASP A 147 -15.87 25.60 0.11
CA ASP A 147 -14.85 24.97 -0.77
C ASP A 147 -13.60 25.84 -1.00
N ALA A 148 -13.62 27.07 -0.48
CA ALA A 148 -12.53 28.03 -0.60
C ALA A 148 -11.32 27.70 0.27
N ASP A 149 -11.46 26.85 1.30
CA ASP A 149 -10.32 26.40 2.12
C ASP A 149 -9.57 25.28 1.42
N CYS A 150 -8.73 25.65 0.46
CA CYS A 150 -7.89 24.73 -0.29
C CYS A 150 -6.64 24.30 0.52
N GLY A 151 -6.84 23.70 1.70
CA GLY A 151 -5.79 22.99 2.44
C GLY A 151 -4.47 23.75 2.59
N GLY A 152 -4.53 25.06 2.84
CA GLY A 152 -3.35 25.84 3.18
C GLY A 152 -2.78 25.30 4.49
N ALA A 153 -1.47 25.02 4.56
CA ALA A 153 -0.84 24.71 5.84
C ALA A 153 -1.22 25.83 6.81
N SER A 154 -1.97 25.49 7.88
CA SER A 154 -2.26 26.41 8.96
C SER A 154 -0.93 26.89 9.51
N SER A 155 -0.47 28.04 9.06
CA SER A 155 0.63 28.73 9.69
C SER A 155 0.15 28.97 11.11
N LEU A 156 0.75 28.27 12.07
CA LEU A 156 0.60 28.60 13.48
C LEU A 156 1.08 30.04 13.60
N SER A 157 0.17 31.00 13.51
CA SER A 157 0.42 32.38 13.88
C SER A 157 0.41 32.39 15.41
N PRO A 158 1.58 32.37 16.08
CA PRO A 158 1.56 32.40 17.53
C PRO A 158 0.90 33.72 17.94
N SER A 159 -0.08 33.65 18.83
CA SER A 159 -0.78 34.88 19.24
C SER A 159 0.26 35.85 19.81
N LEU A 160 0.27 37.09 19.30
CA LEU A 160 1.22 38.12 19.73
C LEU A 160 1.19 38.30 21.26
N TRP A 161 0.00 38.17 21.85
CA TRP A 161 -0.20 38.25 23.30
C TRP A 161 0.47 37.11 24.06
N LEU A 162 0.36 35.86 23.59
CA LEU A 162 1.06 34.72 24.20
C LEU A 162 2.57 34.87 24.07
N MET A 163 3.06 35.37 22.93
CA MET A 163 4.49 35.63 22.73
C MET A 163 4.99 36.71 23.68
N VAL A 164 4.25 37.82 23.84
CA VAL A 164 4.59 38.88 24.79
C VAL A 164 4.57 38.37 26.23
N ALA A 165 3.54 37.61 26.61
CA ALA A 165 3.44 37.03 27.95
C ALA A 165 4.61 36.08 28.25
N LEU A 166 4.96 35.20 27.28
CA LEU A 166 6.08 34.29 27.40
C LEU A 166 7.41 35.06 27.52
N GLN A 167 7.62 36.11 26.72
CA GLN A 167 8.79 36.97 26.81
C GLN A 167 8.89 37.63 28.20
N LEU A 168 7.78 38.17 28.73
CA LEU A 168 7.74 38.79 30.06
C LEU A 168 8.08 37.80 31.17
N VAL A 169 7.57 36.56 31.09
CA VAL A 169 7.90 35.48 32.03
C VAL A 169 9.39 35.12 31.94
N LEU A 170 9.94 34.96 30.73
CA LEU A 170 11.36 34.66 30.53
C LEU A 170 12.27 35.77 31.08
N LEU A 171 11.90 37.04 30.84
CA LEU A 171 12.61 38.19 31.40
C LEU A 171 12.56 38.20 32.93
N TRP A 172 11.41 37.87 33.52
CA TRP A 172 11.26 37.77 34.97
C TRP A 172 12.11 36.63 35.56
N VAL A 173 12.15 35.47 34.91
CA VAL A 173 12.99 34.34 35.34
C VAL A 173 14.49 34.64 35.20
N LEU A 174 14.92 35.32 34.13
CA LEU A 174 16.32 35.70 33.90
C LEU A 174 16.80 36.80 34.83
N THR A 175 15.89 37.69 35.27
CA THR A 175 16.20 38.72 36.27
C THR A 175 16.09 38.20 37.70
N GLY A 176 15.20 37.23 37.96
CA GLY A 176 15.04 36.57 39.26
C GLY A 176 16.15 35.56 39.59
N SER A 177 16.61 34.80 38.60
CA SER A 177 17.69 33.81 38.77
C SER A 177 19.05 34.44 39.03
N ARG A 178 19.20 35.75 38.80
CA ARG A 178 20.47 36.47 38.96
C ARG A 178 20.67 37.11 40.34
N ASN A 179 19.85 36.73 41.32
CA ASN A 179 20.01 37.12 42.72
C ASN A 179 20.62 36.01 43.60
N HIS A 180 20.96 34.83 43.05
CA HIS A 180 21.69 33.79 43.79
C HIS A 180 22.97 33.42 43.04
N GLY A 181 23.99 34.27 43.17
CA GLY A 181 25.31 34.03 42.61
C GLY A 181 26.29 35.15 42.93
N VAL A 182 27.02 34.97 44.03
CA VAL A 182 28.25 35.66 44.48
C VAL A 182 28.08 36.98 45.27
N SER A 183 28.24 36.88 46.59
CA SER A 183 29.31 37.60 47.29
C SER A 183 29.99 36.63 48.26
N SER A 184 31.30 36.83 48.37
CA SER A 184 32.22 36.33 49.38
C SER A 184 31.72 36.49 50.82
#